data_AF-A0AAN7W8N0-F1
#
_entry.id   AF-A0AAN7W8N0-F1
#
_cell.length_a   1.000
_cell.length_b   1.000
_cell.length_c   1.000
_cell.angle_alpha   90.00
_cell.angle_beta   90.00
_cell.angle_gamma   90.00
#
_symmetry.space_group_name_H-M   'P 1'
#
loop_
_entity.id
_entity.type
_entity.pdbx_description
1 polymer ?
#
loop_
_entity_poly.entity_id
_entity_poly.type
_entity_poly.pdbx_seq_one_letter_code
_entity_poly.pdbx_strand_id
1 'polypeptide(L)'
;MASIHSSLPFLFATLLLTPAVVFANQYTVWSSVIFSRTGERTPEVLGHIPTTLTSNGAQQVFNSGSFFRNRYVSSTGNGDLFDSAPLHGLSANKIDPMELYVAALDQQYCVGSAQAFVQGLYPPFTLNASAALFLDPTSVMANGTYVESPLDGYQYAQVHTAGALDPEFPYLGGSLNCPAFNDAATQYVGSPEFSAIQSESDELYKDIGTNMLQDVLDEETAWDFYNAYAIYDYLNYQSVHNMTVAAQLRQNANLNTSYPVLDMLRWYADEQQYAQLGNLTAINDYSGSEQSLPDGVTGSISTIAGNLLAAKMLSQLQIAVETNGSYYKLSVLVGDFEPLLSFFALTGLPAVNSNFRGLPDFGSTAVFEVFSYTNDSMDMSFPSPDDLWVRFYFRNGTGATDDASGDFQSYSLFGRGPSQNDMTWNEFQTAMYSIMIGNIGTWCTQCGALNLFCAAWNSSDTFAGTSGSSSTSSSSRQHGLKPAIAGVIGAIVTLAVAGLLFAALMLLGGVRFHRVERHKHDLGGFKGSQKLASDRDLTMPKGGAVVGASVERSPDSPISPLGHERVESWELKQEHLERPNIAEAQSTRNPSFEEDRIDPFRDPVRAKESV
;
A
#
# COMPACT_ATOMS: atom_id res chain seq x y z
N MET A 1 62.49 1.37 -71.48
CA MET A 1 61.99 2.75 -71.30
C MET A 1 60.66 2.60 -70.55
N ALA A 2 60.57 2.68 -69.22
CA ALA A 2 60.98 3.73 -68.29
C ALA A 2 60.04 4.94 -68.32
N SER A 3 59.10 5.01 -67.35
CA SER A 3 58.62 6.23 -66.65
C SER A 3 57.63 5.79 -65.54
N ILE A 4 58.07 5.79 -64.28
CA ILE A 4 57.75 6.81 -63.25
C ILE A 4 56.35 6.61 -62.63
N HIS A 5 56.34 5.98 -61.45
CA HIS A 5 55.24 6.13 -60.49
C HIS A 5 55.37 7.48 -59.78
N SER A 6 54.23 8.17 -59.57
CA SER A 6 54.11 9.27 -58.62
C SER A 6 53.05 8.89 -57.59
N SER A 7 53.45 8.80 -56.32
CA SER A 7 52.60 8.40 -55.20
C SER A 7 52.44 9.58 -54.23
N LEU A 8 51.25 10.18 -54.19
CA LEU A 8 50.86 11.10 -53.12
C LEU A 8 50.48 10.30 -51.87
N PRO A 9 51.01 10.63 -50.67
CA PRO A 9 50.49 10.11 -49.42
C PRO A 9 49.30 10.96 -48.95
N PHE A 10 48.13 10.36 -48.81
CA PHE A 10 47.04 10.94 -48.02
C PHE A 10 47.33 10.71 -46.54
N LEU A 11 47.49 11.79 -45.75
CA LEU A 11 47.47 11.70 -44.30
C LEU A 11 46.05 11.42 -43.82
N PHE A 12 45.80 10.21 -43.31
CA PHE A 12 44.64 9.93 -42.46
C PHE A 12 44.95 10.38 -41.04
N ALA A 13 44.28 11.43 -40.57
CA ALA A 13 44.27 11.81 -39.17
C ALA A 13 43.23 10.97 -38.42
N THR A 14 43.66 9.89 -37.76
CA THR A 14 42.80 9.11 -36.85
C THR A 14 42.52 9.92 -35.59
N LEU A 15 41.30 10.46 -35.49
CA LEU A 15 40.80 11.10 -34.28
C LEU A 15 40.50 10.02 -33.24
N LEU A 16 41.40 9.86 -32.26
CA LEU A 16 41.18 9.01 -31.10
C LEU A 16 40.12 9.65 -30.18
N LEU A 17 38.87 9.24 -30.35
CA LEU A 17 37.81 9.46 -29.36
C LEU A 17 38.11 8.60 -28.13
N THR A 18 38.80 9.18 -27.15
CA THR A 18 38.85 8.64 -25.80
C THR A 18 37.44 8.74 -25.19
N PRO A 19 36.86 7.65 -24.66
CA PRO A 19 35.59 7.76 -23.94
C PRO A 19 35.81 8.68 -22.74
N ALA A 20 34.99 9.71 -22.62
CA ALA A 20 34.95 10.51 -21.40
C ALA A 20 34.42 9.62 -20.29
N VAL A 21 35.28 9.27 -19.33
CA VAL A 21 34.84 8.64 -18.08
C VAL A 21 34.04 9.71 -17.34
N VAL A 22 32.71 9.61 -17.42
CA VAL A 22 31.82 10.37 -16.56
C VAL A 22 32.02 9.80 -15.17
N PHE A 23 32.74 10.54 -14.32
CA PHE A 23 32.71 10.28 -12.88
C PHE A 23 31.27 10.51 -12.44
N ALA A 24 30.54 9.43 -12.16
CA ALA A 24 29.30 9.54 -11.43
C ALA A 24 29.62 10.16 -10.06
N ASN A 25 28.99 11.30 -9.75
CA ASN A 25 29.15 11.92 -8.44
C ASN A 25 28.72 10.90 -7.39
N GLN A 26 29.60 10.63 -6.41
CA GLN A 26 29.21 9.84 -5.25
C GLN A 26 28.05 10.53 -4.53
N TYR A 27 27.05 9.74 -4.14
CA TYR A 27 25.87 10.21 -3.45
C TYR A 27 25.50 9.25 -2.32
N THR A 28 24.98 9.80 -1.22
CA THR A 28 24.47 9.04 -0.08
C THR A 28 22.95 9.14 -0.06
N VAL A 29 22.24 8.02 -0.04
CA VAL A 29 20.78 8.00 0.10
C VAL A 29 20.42 8.01 1.59
N TRP A 30 19.55 8.93 1.99
CA TRP A 30 19.15 9.17 3.38
C TRP A 30 17.74 8.67 3.70
N SER A 31 16.84 8.72 2.71
CA SER A 31 15.49 8.19 2.82
C SER A 31 14.96 7.78 1.44
N SER A 32 14.06 6.80 1.41
CA SER A 32 13.30 6.45 0.22
C SER A 32 11.84 6.12 0.53
N VAL A 33 10.94 6.49 -0.37
CA VAL A 33 9.55 5.99 -0.41
C VAL A 33 9.31 5.24 -1.71
N ILE A 34 8.78 4.03 -1.58
CA ILE A 34 8.38 3.12 -2.65
C ILE A 34 6.85 3.05 -2.64
N PHE A 35 6.22 3.29 -3.78
CA PHE A 35 4.88 2.77 -4.06
C PHE A 35 5.03 1.54 -4.96
N SER A 36 4.59 0.38 -4.47
CA SER A 36 4.54 -0.86 -5.23
C SER A 36 3.11 -1.11 -5.70
N ARG A 37 2.95 -1.43 -6.99
CA ARG A 37 1.78 -2.19 -7.42
C ARG A 37 1.80 -3.55 -6.71
N THR A 38 0.63 -4.07 -6.41
CA THR A 38 0.38 -5.45 -5.99
C THR A 38 0.98 -6.48 -6.94
N GLY A 39 1.17 -7.70 -6.45
CA GLY A 39 1.40 -8.85 -7.31
C GLY A 39 0.13 -9.29 -8.02
N GLU A 40 0.27 -10.16 -9.01
CA GLU A 40 -0.84 -10.83 -9.69
C GLU A 40 -1.88 -11.40 -8.70
N ARG A 41 -3.14 -11.10 -8.96
CA ARG A 41 -4.30 -11.46 -8.15
C ARG A 41 -5.34 -12.19 -8.99
N THR A 42 -6.28 -12.89 -8.35
CA THR A 42 -7.47 -13.38 -9.06
C THR A 42 -8.24 -12.21 -9.68
N PRO A 43 -8.83 -12.35 -10.89
CA PRO A 43 -9.46 -11.22 -11.58
C PRO A 43 -10.73 -10.75 -10.88
N GLU A 44 -10.90 -9.43 -10.77
CA GLU A 44 -12.04 -8.81 -10.09
C GLU A 44 -13.37 -9.07 -10.81
N VAL A 45 -13.35 -9.13 -12.15
CA VAL A 45 -14.54 -9.27 -13.00
C VAL A 45 -15.36 -10.54 -12.70
N LEU A 46 -14.74 -11.54 -12.05
CA LEU A 46 -15.45 -12.75 -11.67
C LEU A 46 -16.54 -12.49 -10.63
N GLY A 47 -16.32 -11.58 -9.67
CA GLY A 47 -17.30 -11.10 -8.67
C GLY A 47 -17.88 -12.13 -7.68
N HIS A 48 -17.90 -13.42 -8.03
CA HIS A 48 -18.45 -14.53 -7.23
C HIS A 48 -17.38 -15.24 -6.38
N ILE A 49 -16.10 -14.93 -6.59
CA ILE A 49 -14.98 -15.33 -5.74
C ILE A 49 -14.25 -14.09 -5.20
N PRO A 50 -13.68 -14.14 -3.99
CA PRO A 50 -12.86 -13.04 -3.48
C PRO A 50 -11.61 -12.80 -4.33
N THR A 51 -11.32 -11.53 -4.62
CA THR A 51 -10.05 -11.06 -5.18
C THR A 51 -8.91 -11.33 -4.21
N THR A 52 -7.96 -12.19 -4.58
CA THR A 52 -6.88 -12.65 -3.69
C THR A 52 -5.54 -12.74 -4.42
N LEU A 53 -4.44 -12.51 -3.68
CA LEU A 53 -3.07 -12.64 -4.21
C LEU A 53 -2.79 -14.10 -4.59
N THR A 54 -2.25 -14.31 -5.80
CA THR A 54 -1.81 -15.65 -6.21
C THR A 54 -0.40 -15.96 -5.71
N SER A 55 0.02 -17.22 -5.76
CA SER A 55 1.42 -17.57 -5.50
C SER A 55 2.39 -16.95 -6.50
N ASN A 56 1.96 -16.69 -7.75
CA ASN A 56 2.76 -15.98 -8.74
C ASN A 56 2.92 -14.50 -8.34
N GLY A 57 1.83 -13.85 -7.95
CA GLY A 57 1.85 -12.47 -7.45
C GLY A 57 2.68 -12.29 -6.18
N ALA A 58 2.62 -13.25 -5.26
CA ALA A 58 3.48 -13.25 -4.08
C ALA A 58 4.97 -13.34 -4.46
N GLN A 59 5.34 -14.21 -5.41
CA GLN A 59 6.71 -14.31 -5.91
C GLN A 59 7.17 -13.04 -6.63
N GLN A 60 6.29 -12.41 -7.42
CA GLN A 60 6.55 -11.14 -8.09
C GLN A 60 6.97 -10.04 -7.10
N VAL A 61 6.16 -9.75 -6.09
CA VAL A 61 6.48 -8.69 -5.11
C VAL A 61 7.61 -9.09 -4.16
N PHE A 62 7.78 -10.38 -3.86
CA PHE A 62 8.97 -10.89 -3.15
C PHE A 62 10.26 -10.60 -3.94
N ASN A 63 10.24 -10.76 -5.27
CA ASN A 63 11.38 -10.42 -6.13
C ASN A 63 11.64 -8.89 -6.12
N SER A 64 10.60 -8.06 -6.14
CA SER A 64 10.74 -6.60 -5.99
C SER A 64 11.32 -6.23 -4.61
N GLY A 65 10.84 -6.83 -3.52
CA GLY A 65 11.43 -6.66 -2.18
C GLY A 65 12.90 -7.07 -2.12
N SER A 66 13.25 -8.20 -2.76
CA SER A 66 14.63 -8.71 -2.84
C SER A 66 15.55 -7.77 -3.65
N PHE A 67 15.04 -7.14 -4.71
CA PHE A 67 15.76 -6.09 -5.44
C PHE A 67 16.08 -4.90 -4.51
N PHE A 68 15.10 -4.41 -3.74
CA PHE A 68 15.34 -3.31 -2.80
C PHE A 68 16.19 -3.70 -1.58
N ARG A 69 16.25 -4.99 -1.21
CA ARG A 69 17.27 -5.49 -0.25
C ARG A 69 18.68 -5.27 -0.78
N ASN A 70 18.94 -5.65 -2.03
CA ASN A 70 20.25 -5.46 -2.65
C ASN A 70 20.58 -3.97 -2.80
N ARG A 71 19.62 -3.15 -3.22
CA ARG A 71 19.84 -1.71 -3.38
C ARG A 71 20.08 -0.98 -2.05
N TYR A 72 19.22 -1.17 -1.06
CA TYR A 72 19.20 -0.33 0.15
C TYR A 72 19.85 -0.94 1.39
N VAL A 73 20.00 -2.27 1.45
CA VAL A 73 20.33 -2.98 2.70
C VAL A 73 21.68 -3.72 2.59
N SER A 74 22.02 -4.28 1.44
CA SER A 74 23.22 -5.09 1.24
C SER A 74 24.27 -4.39 0.37
N SER A 75 25.26 -3.73 0.98
CA SER A 75 26.43 -3.18 0.28
C SER A 75 27.45 -4.25 -0.15
N THR A 76 27.00 -5.27 -0.89
CA THR A 76 27.86 -6.33 -1.44
C THR A 76 28.61 -5.89 -2.71
N GLY A 77 29.44 -4.86 -2.57
CA GLY A 77 30.68 -4.61 -3.34
C GLY A 77 30.61 -4.47 -4.87
N ASN A 78 31.07 -3.33 -5.38
CA ASN A 78 31.47 -3.11 -6.78
C ASN A 78 30.39 -3.32 -7.87
N GLY A 79 29.10 -3.32 -7.52
CA GLY A 79 28.02 -3.17 -8.50
C GLY A 79 27.92 -1.73 -9.02
N ASP A 80 27.31 -1.55 -10.20
CA ASP A 80 27.00 -0.22 -10.72
C ASP A 80 26.00 0.52 -9.79
N LEU A 81 26.02 1.86 -9.80
CA LEU A 81 25.21 2.72 -8.92
C LEU A 81 23.67 2.56 -9.12
N PHE A 82 23.25 1.85 -10.15
CA PHE A 82 21.86 1.46 -10.39
C PHE A 82 21.41 0.28 -9.51
N ASP A 83 22.33 -0.61 -9.13
CA ASP A 83 22.02 -1.84 -8.37
C ASP A 83 22.31 -1.73 -6.87
N SER A 84 23.22 -0.84 -6.47
CA SER A 84 23.64 -0.65 -5.06
C SER A 84 23.68 0.83 -4.69
N ALA A 85 22.80 1.24 -3.76
CA ALA A 85 22.74 2.59 -3.19
C ALA A 85 22.21 2.54 -1.75
N PRO A 86 23.01 2.02 -0.79
CA PRO A 86 22.55 1.70 0.55
C PRO A 86 21.95 2.91 1.29
N LEU A 87 20.85 2.70 2.00
CA LEU A 87 20.23 3.73 2.83
C LEU A 87 21.08 3.95 4.09
N HIS A 88 21.48 5.19 4.34
CA HIS A 88 22.37 5.52 5.44
C HIS A 88 21.80 5.08 6.79
N GLY A 89 22.55 4.23 7.49
CA GLY A 89 22.21 3.70 8.79
C GLY A 89 20.96 2.82 8.84
N LEU A 90 20.41 2.33 7.72
CA LEU A 90 19.29 1.37 7.74
C LEU A 90 19.76 0.02 8.31
N SER A 91 18.96 -0.60 9.17
CA SER A 91 19.29 -1.87 9.81
C SER A 91 19.44 -3.03 8.81
N ALA A 92 20.62 -3.63 8.71
CA ALA A 92 20.92 -4.59 7.64
C ALA A 92 20.20 -5.96 7.74
N ASN A 93 20.01 -6.45 8.97
CA ASN A 93 19.60 -7.84 9.24
C ASN A 93 18.39 -7.97 10.17
N LYS A 94 17.94 -6.86 10.78
CA LYS A 94 16.80 -6.84 11.70
C LYS A 94 15.84 -5.73 11.29
N ILE A 95 14.54 -6.00 11.27
CA ILE A 95 13.52 -4.96 11.09
C ILE A 95 13.49 -4.07 12.33
N ASP A 96 13.70 -2.76 12.14
CA ASP A 96 13.38 -1.73 13.13
C ASP A 96 12.07 -1.03 12.73
N PRO A 97 11.00 -1.11 13.55
CA PRO A 97 9.72 -0.42 13.29
C PRO A 97 9.80 1.11 13.28
N MET A 98 10.89 1.70 13.77
CA MET A 98 11.14 3.14 13.64
C MET A 98 11.69 3.47 12.24
N GLU A 99 12.51 2.59 11.66
CA GLU A 99 13.19 2.83 10.38
C GLU A 99 12.35 2.44 9.16
N LEU A 100 11.53 1.38 9.28
CA LEU A 100 10.69 0.84 8.19
C LEU A 100 9.21 1.13 8.45
N TYR A 101 8.58 1.88 7.55
CA TYR A 101 7.12 2.02 7.49
C TYR A 101 6.55 1.18 6.36
N VAL A 102 5.48 0.42 6.62
CA VAL A 102 4.77 -0.36 5.58
C VAL A 102 3.28 -0.07 5.67
N ALA A 103 2.66 0.32 4.55
CA ALA A 103 1.22 0.54 4.48
C ALA A 103 0.60 -0.07 3.23
N ALA A 104 -0.64 -0.54 3.35
CA ALA A 104 -1.43 -1.14 2.29
C ALA A 104 -2.91 -0.75 2.41
N LEU A 105 -3.66 -0.85 1.31
CA LEU A 105 -5.12 -0.93 1.41
C LEU A 105 -5.53 -2.21 2.16
N ASP A 106 -6.62 -2.15 2.92
CA ASP A 106 -7.20 -3.30 3.64
C ASP A 106 -7.96 -4.24 2.68
N GLN A 107 -7.21 -4.82 1.75
CA GLN A 107 -7.63 -5.84 0.79
C GLN A 107 -6.65 -7.01 0.89
N GLN A 108 -7.13 -8.25 0.79
CA GLN A 108 -6.27 -9.43 0.99
C GLN A 108 -5.06 -9.40 0.06
N TYR A 109 -5.24 -9.00 -1.20
CA TYR A 109 -4.17 -8.97 -2.18
C TYR A 109 -3.15 -7.83 -1.94
N CYS A 110 -3.58 -6.69 -1.41
CA CYS A 110 -2.72 -5.57 -1.01
C CYS A 110 -1.89 -5.92 0.24
N VAL A 111 -2.54 -6.44 1.29
CA VAL A 111 -1.87 -6.81 2.55
C VAL A 111 -0.92 -7.99 2.32
N GLY A 112 -1.35 -9.02 1.58
CA GLY A 112 -0.50 -10.14 1.18
C GLY A 112 0.70 -9.67 0.35
N SER A 113 0.51 -8.70 -0.55
CA SER A 113 1.60 -8.16 -1.37
C SER A 113 2.62 -7.42 -0.50
N ALA A 114 2.17 -6.62 0.46
CA ALA A 114 3.05 -5.95 1.41
C ALA A 114 3.86 -6.94 2.27
N GLN A 115 3.23 -8.03 2.72
CA GLN A 115 3.91 -9.10 3.46
C GLN A 115 5.00 -9.77 2.61
N ALA A 116 4.66 -10.20 1.38
CA ALA A 116 5.60 -10.86 0.48
C ALA A 116 6.74 -9.93 0.02
N PHE A 117 6.47 -8.63 -0.22
CA PHE A 117 7.51 -7.63 -0.47
C PHE A 117 8.49 -7.53 0.70
N VAL A 118 7.99 -7.44 1.94
CA VAL A 118 8.85 -7.34 3.12
C VAL A 118 9.65 -8.63 3.36
N GLN A 119 9.12 -9.79 3.00
CA GLN A 119 9.87 -11.06 3.05
C GLN A 119 11.09 -11.06 2.12
N GLY A 120 11.02 -10.42 0.96
CA GLY A 120 12.19 -10.21 0.09
C GLY A 120 13.16 -9.16 0.65
N LEU A 121 12.63 -8.09 1.24
CA LEU A 121 13.41 -6.98 1.81
C LEU A 121 14.19 -7.39 3.07
N TYR A 122 13.53 -8.14 3.96
CA TYR A 122 14.03 -8.66 5.22
C TYR A 122 13.72 -10.16 5.33
N PRO A 123 14.52 -11.01 4.67
CA PRO A 123 14.37 -12.47 4.76
C PRO A 123 14.60 -12.97 6.20
N PRO A 124 14.21 -14.22 6.49
CA PRO A 124 14.47 -14.86 7.78
C PRO A 124 15.95 -14.78 8.16
N PHE A 125 16.23 -14.45 9.42
CA PHE A 125 17.58 -14.19 9.90
C PHE A 125 17.80 -14.81 11.28
N THR A 126 18.72 -15.75 11.36
CA THR A 126 19.02 -16.52 12.58
C THR A 126 20.28 -15.98 13.26
N LEU A 127 20.19 -15.73 14.57
CA LEU A 127 21.32 -15.32 15.39
C LEU A 127 21.84 -16.47 16.24
N ASN A 128 23.17 -16.58 16.38
CA ASN A 128 23.72 -17.42 17.44
C ASN A 128 23.49 -16.75 18.81
N ALA A 129 23.38 -17.56 19.87
CA ALA A 129 23.01 -17.08 21.21
C ALA A 129 23.95 -15.99 21.77
N SER A 130 25.23 -15.99 21.38
CA SER A 130 26.19 -14.96 21.82
C SER A 130 26.00 -13.62 21.11
N ALA A 131 25.60 -13.62 19.84
CA ALA A 131 25.27 -12.41 19.09
C ALA A 131 23.88 -11.87 19.46
N ALA A 132 22.91 -12.75 19.73
CA ALA A 132 21.56 -12.39 20.16
C ALA A 132 21.56 -11.49 21.42
N LEU A 133 22.47 -11.71 22.37
CA LEU A 133 22.62 -10.87 23.57
C LEU A 133 22.83 -9.38 23.29
N PHE A 134 23.36 -9.03 22.11
CA PHE A 134 23.65 -7.64 21.72
C PHE A 134 22.72 -7.12 20.62
N LEU A 135 22.35 -7.98 19.66
CA LEU A 135 21.57 -7.60 18.47
C LEU A 135 20.06 -7.86 18.63
N ASP A 136 19.67 -8.76 19.52
CA ASP A 136 18.27 -9.08 19.80
C ASP A 136 18.02 -9.49 21.27
N PRO A 137 18.31 -8.61 22.24
CA PRO A 137 18.17 -8.93 23.66
C PRO A 137 16.73 -9.26 24.08
N THR A 138 15.74 -8.81 23.30
CA THR A 138 14.31 -9.12 23.48
C THR A 138 13.97 -10.60 23.29
N SER A 139 14.76 -11.32 22.49
CA SER A 139 14.58 -12.76 22.21
C SER A 139 15.47 -13.64 23.07
N VAL A 140 16.19 -13.08 24.06
CA VAL A 140 16.96 -13.83 25.03
C VAL A 140 16.17 -13.99 26.32
N MET A 141 15.88 -15.24 26.68
CA MET A 141 15.10 -15.59 27.86
C MET A 141 15.91 -15.43 29.16
N ALA A 142 15.22 -15.36 30.31
CA ALA A 142 15.84 -15.13 31.62
C ALA A 142 16.84 -16.23 32.08
N ASN A 143 16.83 -17.39 31.43
CA ASN A 143 17.81 -18.48 31.60
C ASN A 143 19.04 -18.36 30.67
N GLY A 144 19.11 -17.32 29.84
CA GLY A 144 20.16 -17.09 28.84
C GLY A 144 19.97 -17.82 27.51
N THR A 145 18.86 -18.53 27.28
CA THR A 145 18.60 -19.16 25.97
C THR A 145 18.00 -18.15 24.99
N TYR A 146 18.60 -18.03 23.81
CA TYR A 146 17.96 -17.38 22.67
C TYR A 146 16.78 -18.23 22.18
N VAL A 147 15.65 -17.59 21.91
CA VAL A 147 14.48 -18.19 21.27
C VAL A 147 14.35 -17.55 19.89
N GLU A 148 14.54 -18.37 18.86
CA GLU A 148 14.40 -17.96 17.47
C GLU A 148 12.92 -17.80 17.09
N SER A 149 12.63 -16.86 16.20
CA SER A 149 11.30 -16.75 15.57
C SER A 149 10.95 -18.02 14.79
N PRO A 150 9.66 -18.39 14.66
CA PRO A 150 9.21 -19.44 13.74
C PRO A 150 9.66 -19.18 12.29
N LEU A 151 9.57 -20.22 11.44
CA LEU A 151 9.95 -20.17 10.02
C LEU A 151 11.40 -19.70 9.84
N ASP A 152 12.32 -20.37 10.54
CA ASP A 152 13.79 -20.20 10.44
C ASP A 152 14.27 -18.75 10.66
N GLY A 153 13.73 -18.07 11.68
CA GLY A 153 14.09 -16.70 12.02
C GLY A 153 13.28 -15.62 11.29
N TYR A 154 12.03 -15.91 10.93
CA TYR A 154 11.14 -14.95 10.24
C TYR A 154 10.96 -13.64 11.02
N GLN A 155 10.88 -12.53 10.27
CA GLN A 155 10.81 -11.17 10.82
C GLN A 155 9.42 -10.56 10.62
N TYR A 156 8.81 -10.08 11.71
CA TYR A 156 7.44 -9.57 11.70
C TYR A 156 7.43 -8.04 11.59
N ALA A 157 7.25 -7.53 10.37
CA ALA A 157 7.00 -6.11 10.15
C ALA A 157 5.59 -5.68 10.59
N GLN A 158 5.48 -4.43 11.01
CA GLN A 158 4.19 -3.77 11.16
C GLN A 158 3.68 -3.31 9.78
N VAL A 159 2.54 -3.84 9.35
CA VAL A 159 1.82 -3.38 8.15
C VAL A 159 0.60 -2.58 8.59
N HIS A 160 0.54 -1.32 8.21
CA HIS A 160 -0.61 -0.44 8.43
C HIS A 160 -1.64 -0.65 7.31
N THR A 161 -2.86 -1.04 7.66
CA THR A 161 -3.92 -1.36 6.70
C THR A 161 -5.00 -0.29 6.72
N ALA A 162 -5.25 0.36 5.58
CA ALA A 162 -6.28 1.39 5.45
C ALA A 162 -7.51 0.83 4.73
N GLY A 163 -8.59 0.57 5.48
CA GLY A 163 -9.88 0.12 4.95
C GLY A 163 -10.86 1.26 4.73
N ALA A 164 -12.01 1.00 4.11
CA ALA A 164 -12.98 2.02 3.70
C ALA A 164 -13.53 2.93 4.83
N LEU A 165 -13.33 2.58 6.11
CA LEU A 165 -13.71 3.38 7.27
C LEU A 165 -12.55 4.20 7.88
N ASP A 166 -11.34 4.05 7.36
CA ASP A 166 -10.13 4.74 7.80
C ASP A 166 -9.88 6.00 6.95
N PRO A 167 -9.66 7.19 7.54
CA PRO A 167 -9.29 8.39 6.78
C PRO A 167 -7.96 8.28 6.00
N GLU A 168 -7.11 7.28 6.27
CA GLU A 168 -5.91 7.02 5.48
C GLU A 168 -6.20 6.33 4.12
N PHE A 169 -7.40 5.74 3.94
CA PHE A 169 -7.74 4.94 2.74
C PHE A 169 -7.56 5.70 1.41
N PRO A 170 -8.03 6.94 1.25
CA PRO A 170 -7.88 7.66 -0.01
C PRO A 170 -6.44 7.92 -0.45
N TYR A 171 -5.47 7.90 0.47
CA TYR A 171 -4.06 8.09 0.13
C TYR A 171 -3.45 6.95 -0.71
N LEU A 172 -4.06 5.77 -0.69
CA LEU A 172 -3.64 4.61 -1.50
C LEU A 172 -4.73 4.13 -2.47
N GLY A 173 -5.99 4.56 -2.29
CA GLY A 173 -7.13 4.14 -3.10
C GLY A 173 -8.08 5.31 -3.43
N GLY A 174 -7.55 6.48 -3.78
CA GLY A 174 -8.34 7.72 -3.89
C GLY A 174 -9.44 7.74 -4.97
N SER A 175 -9.37 6.86 -5.97
CA SER A 175 -10.45 6.62 -6.95
C SER A 175 -11.55 5.68 -6.41
N LEU A 176 -11.22 4.82 -5.45
CA LEU A 176 -12.15 3.87 -4.85
C LEU A 176 -13.11 4.60 -3.89
N ASN A 177 -14.36 4.15 -3.82
CA ASN A 177 -15.45 4.81 -3.08
C ASN A 177 -15.61 6.31 -3.43
N CYS A 178 -15.29 6.69 -4.67
CA CYS A 178 -15.39 8.06 -5.17
C CYS A 178 -16.49 8.16 -6.26
N PRO A 179 -17.77 8.38 -5.91
CA PRO A 179 -18.86 8.49 -6.88
C PRO A 179 -18.60 9.47 -8.02
N ALA A 180 -18.00 10.64 -7.74
CA ALA A 180 -17.68 11.62 -8.77
C ALA A 180 -16.59 11.17 -9.76
N PHE A 181 -15.64 10.34 -9.31
CA PHE A 181 -14.67 9.69 -10.22
C PHE A 181 -15.38 8.70 -11.14
N ASN A 182 -16.28 7.86 -10.59
CA ASN A 182 -17.04 6.90 -11.38
C ASN A 182 -17.90 7.61 -12.44
N ASP A 183 -18.56 8.71 -12.07
CA ASP A 183 -19.36 9.51 -13.01
C ASP A 183 -18.49 10.04 -14.16
N ALA A 184 -17.39 10.75 -13.86
CA ALA A 184 -16.44 11.24 -14.85
C ALA A 184 -15.83 10.12 -15.73
N ALA A 185 -15.56 8.95 -15.16
CA ALA A 185 -15.10 7.78 -15.90
C ALA A 185 -16.16 7.20 -16.85
N THR A 186 -17.46 7.35 -16.54
CA THR A 186 -18.55 7.03 -17.47
C THR A 186 -18.78 8.12 -18.54
N GLN A 187 -18.49 9.40 -18.25
CA GLN A 187 -18.59 10.47 -19.24
C GLN A 187 -17.65 10.24 -20.44
N TYR A 188 -16.52 9.54 -20.25
CA TYR A 188 -15.62 9.11 -21.34
C TYR A 188 -16.33 8.27 -22.42
N VAL A 189 -17.35 7.48 -22.06
CA VAL A 189 -18.13 6.66 -23.01
C VAL A 189 -18.86 7.53 -24.05
N GLY A 190 -19.22 8.76 -23.68
CA GLY A 190 -19.83 9.74 -24.58
C GLY A 190 -18.85 10.43 -25.54
N SER A 191 -17.55 10.12 -25.48
CA SER A 191 -16.53 10.80 -26.29
C SER A 191 -16.45 10.30 -27.73
N PRO A 192 -16.06 11.15 -28.70
CA PRO A 192 -15.70 10.73 -30.05
C PRO A 192 -14.56 9.71 -30.08
N GLU A 193 -13.60 9.84 -29.17
CA GLU A 193 -12.43 8.97 -29.03
C GLU A 193 -12.85 7.56 -28.62
N PHE A 194 -13.69 7.42 -27.57
CA PHE A 194 -14.28 6.14 -27.18
C PHE A 194 -15.08 5.52 -28.34
N SER A 195 -15.91 6.32 -29.01
CA SER A 195 -16.75 5.86 -30.12
C SER A 195 -15.94 5.30 -31.29
N ALA A 196 -14.77 5.90 -31.58
CA ALA A 196 -13.86 5.43 -32.62
C ALA A 196 -13.22 4.09 -32.23
N ILE A 197 -12.66 3.99 -31.02
CA ILE A 197 -11.97 2.77 -30.55
C ILE A 197 -12.97 1.62 -30.37
N GLN A 198 -14.17 1.88 -29.86
CA GLN A 198 -15.25 0.89 -29.77
C GLN A 198 -15.63 0.35 -31.16
N SER A 199 -15.75 1.21 -32.18
CA SER A 199 -16.07 0.77 -33.55
C SER A 199 -14.92 0.01 -34.23
N GLU A 200 -13.67 0.26 -33.83
CA GLU A 200 -12.48 -0.42 -34.36
C GLU A 200 -12.28 -1.81 -33.73
N SER A 201 -12.62 -1.95 -32.44
CA SER A 201 -12.39 -3.16 -31.65
C SER A 201 -13.59 -4.10 -31.52
N ASP A 202 -14.78 -3.70 -32.00
CA ASP A 202 -16.04 -4.44 -31.92
C ASP A 202 -15.95 -5.91 -32.39
N GLU A 203 -15.30 -6.16 -33.53
CA GLU A 203 -15.13 -7.53 -34.06
C GLU A 203 -14.17 -8.36 -33.18
N LEU A 204 -13.08 -7.75 -32.70
CA LEU A 204 -12.10 -8.41 -31.84
C LEU A 204 -12.73 -8.88 -30.52
N TYR A 205 -13.52 -8.04 -29.87
CA TYR A 205 -14.15 -8.39 -28.59
C TYR A 205 -15.22 -9.47 -28.74
N LYS A 206 -15.98 -9.48 -29.84
CA LYS A 206 -16.95 -10.55 -30.14
C LYS A 206 -16.28 -11.88 -30.42
N ASP A 207 -15.20 -11.87 -31.20
CA ASP A 207 -14.39 -13.05 -31.47
C ASP A 207 -13.74 -13.60 -30.17
N ILE A 208 -13.17 -12.72 -29.34
CA ILE A 208 -12.61 -13.09 -28.04
C ILE A 208 -13.67 -13.67 -27.11
N GLY A 209 -14.83 -13.02 -27.03
CA GLY A 209 -15.94 -13.45 -26.21
C GLY A 209 -16.40 -14.87 -26.56
N THR A 210 -16.68 -15.08 -27.84
CA THR A 210 -17.11 -16.38 -28.40
C THR A 210 -16.10 -17.51 -28.12
N ASN A 211 -14.80 -17.21 -28.11
CA ASN A 211 -13.75 -18.23 -27.97
C ASN A 211 -13.24 -18.45 -26.55
N MET A 212 -13.39 -17.47 -25.64
CA MET A 212 -12.70 -17.47 -24.33
C MET A 212 -13.51 -16.93 -23.14
N LEU A 213 -14.62 -16.22 -23.35
CA LEU A 213 -15.42 -15.59 -22.28
C LEU A 213 -16.85 -16.15 -22.16
N GLN A 214 -17.23 -17.09 -23.01
CA GLN A 214 -18.48 -17.83 -22.88
C GLN A 214 -18.58 -18.50 -21.49
N ASP A 215 -19.75 -18.38 -20.86
CA ASP A 215 -20.02 -18.77 -19.47
C ASP A 215 -19.21 -18.02 -18.39
N VAL A 216 -18.42 -17.00 -18.75
CA VAL A 216 -17.68 -16.12 -17.83
C VAL A 216 -18.30 -14.73 -17.76
N LEU A 217 -18.47 -14.08 -18.91
CA LEU A 217 -19.02 -12.73 -19.05
C LEU A 217 -20.20 -12.73 -20.02
N ASP A 218 -21.18 -11.86 -19.77
CA ASP A 218 -22.41 -11.75 -20.56
C ASP A 218 -22.15 -11.20 -21.98
N GLU A 219 -22.67 -11.91 -22.99
CA GLU A 219 -22.44 -11.63 -24.41
C GLU A 219 -22.99 -10.27 -24.85
N GLU A 220 -24.16 -9.85 -24.34
CA GLU A 220 -24.83 -8.63 -24.78
C GLU A 220 -24.26 -7.36 -24.12
N THR A 221 -23.63 -7.49 -22.95
CA THR A 221 -23.25 -6.34 -22.09
C THR A 221 -21.78 -6.24 -21.72
N ALA A 222 -20.97 -7.28 -21.96
CA ALA A 222 -19.58 -7.32 -21.49
C ALA A 222 -18.52 -7.51 -22.58
N TRP A 223 -18.87 -7.83 -23.84
CA TRP A 223 -17.90 -8.14 -24.90
C TRP A 223 -17.60 -6.92 -25.77
N ASP A 224 -17.04 -5.87 -25.17
CA ASP A 224 -16.82 -4.56 -25.80
C ASP A 224 -15.62 -3.77 -25.23
N PHE A 225 -15.36 -2.57 -25.79
CA PHE A 225 -14.31 -1.68 -25.30
C PHE A 225 -14.66 -1.00 -23.96
N TYR A 226 -15.94 -0.92 -23.60
CA TYR A 226 -16.36 -0.48 -22.26
C TYR A 226 -15.84 -1.42 -21.15
N ASN A 227 -15.59 -2.69 -21.47
CA ASN A 227 -15.05 -3.68 -20.54
C ASN A 227 -13.56 -4.03 -20.79
N ALA A 228 -12.84 -3.23 -21.58
CA ALA A 228 -11.46 -3.52 -22.02
C ALA A 228 -10.50 -3.95 -20.89
N TYR A 229 -10.43 -3.18 -19.80
CA TYR A 229 -9.59 -3.55 -18.64
C TYR A 229 -10.03 -4.86 -17.98
N ALA A 230 -11.34 -5.07 -17.79
CA ALA A 230 -11.86 -6.24 -17.11
C ALA A 230 -11.64 -7.54 -17.92
N ILE A 231 -11.78 -7.46 -19.24
CA ILE A 231 -11.45 -8.54 -20.19
C ILE A 231 -9.94 -8.81 -20.17
N TYR A 232 -9.12 -7.76 -20.22
CA TYR A 232 -7.66 -7.89 -20.20
C TYR A 232 -7.15 -8.50 -18.88
N ASP A 233 -7.57 -8.00 -17.71
CA ASP A 233 -7.17 -8.53 -16.39
C ASP A 233 -7.49 -10.03 -16.28
N TYR A 234 -8.70 -10.43 -16.72
CA TYR A 234 -9.11 -11.82 -16.76
C TYR A 234 -8.26 -12.68 -17.72
N LEU A 235 -8.11 -12.26 -18.98
CA LEU A 235 -7.38 -13.07 -19.97
C LEU A 235 -5.86 -13.09 -19.73
N ASN A 236 -5.30 -12.02 -19.16
CA ASN A 236 -3.92 -11.97 -18.70
C ASN A 236 -3.69 -13.02 -17.61
N TYR A 237 -4.56 -13.08 -16.59
CA TYR A 237 -4.55 -14.15 -15.59
C TYR A 237 -4.72 -15.54 -16.22
N GLN A 238 -5.71 -15.74 -17.10
CA GLN A 238 -5.92 -17.05 -17.74
C GLN A 238 -4.74 -17.48 -18.63
N SER A 239 -3.97 -16.55 -19.19
CA SER A 239 -2.75 -16.86 -19.96
C SER A 239 -1.65 -17.54 -19.14
N VAL A 240 -1.66 -17.32 -17.82
CA VAL A 240 -0.76 -17.94 -16.83
C VAL A 240 -1.38 -19.20 -16.23
N HIS A 241 -2.66 -19.12 -15.82
CA HIS A 241 -3.32 -20.15 -15.00
C HIS A 241 -4.12 -21.21 -15.78
N ASN A 242 -4.36 -21.02 -17.08
CA ASN A 242 -5.19 -21.92 -17.89
C ASN A 242 -4.51 -22.29 -19.20
N MET A 243 -4.01 -23.53 -19.25
CA MET A 243 -3.29 -24.09 -20.40
C MET A 243 -4.07 -23.99 -21.73
N THR A 244 -5.41 -24.09 -21.70
CA THR A 244 -6.24 -24.01 -22.91
C THR A 244 -6.29 -22.58 -23.44
N VAL A 245 -6.64 -21.62 -22.59
CA VAL A 245 -6.69 -20.18 -22.95
C VAL A 245 -5.30 -19.69 -23.36
N ALA A 246 -4.26 -20.07 -22.62
CA ALA A 246 -2.87 -19.78 -22.96
C ALA A 246 -2.46 -20.35 -24.34
N ALA A 247 -2.95 -21.53 -24.73
CA ALA A 247 -2.70 -22.10 -26.05
C ALA A 247 -3.48 -21.35 -27.15
N GLN A 248 -4.72 -20.95 -26.90
CA GLN A 248 -5.53 -20.17 -27.85
C GLN A 248 -4.91 -18.79 -28.08
N LEU A 249 -4.54 -18.07 -27.02
CA LEU A 249 -3.89 -16.75 -27.10
C LEU A 249 -2.54 -16.81 -27.85
N ARG A 250 -1.68 -17.79 -27.55
CA ARG A 250 -0.38 -17.97 -28.25
C ARG A 250 -0.51 -18.28 -29.74
N GLN A 251 -1.64 -18.83 -30.18
CA GLN A 251 -1.87 -19.25 -31.57
C GLN A 251 -2.79 -18.29 -32.33
N ASN A 252 -3.30 -17.23 -31.69
CA ASN A 252 -4.44 -16.43 -32.17
C ASN A 252 -5.59 -17.34 -32.68
N ALA A 253 -5.88 -18.41 -31.94
CA ALA A 253 -6.75 -19.49 -32.41
C ALA A 253 -8.17 -18.97 -32.69
N ASN A 254 -8.64 -19.18 -33.92
CA ASN A 254 -9.92 -18.68 -34.44
C ASN A 254 -10.04 -17.15 -34.55
N LEU A 255 -8.93 -16.41 -34.54
CA LEU A 255 -8.90 -14.94 -34.62
C LEU A 255 -8.24 -14.48 -35.92
N ASN A 256 -8.83 -13.52 -36.62
CA ASN A 256 -8.33 -13.02 -37.92
C ASN A 256 -7.22 -11.97 -37.77
N THR A 257 -6.18 -12.25 -36.97
CA THR A 257 -5.07 -11.32 -36.72
C THR A 257 -3.71 -12.00 -36.66
N SER A 258 -2.67 -11.30 -37.14
CA SER A 258 -1.27 -11.71 -37.05
C SER A 258 -0.52 -11.08 -35.86
N TYR A 259 -1.17 -10.19 -35.10
CA TYR A 259 -0.60 -9.58 -33.89
C TYR A 259 -0.97 -10.41 -32.65
N PRO A 260 -0.12 -10.49 -31.61
CA PRO A 260 -0.46 -11.20 -30.38
C PRO A 260 -1.69 -10.58 -29.73
N VAL A 261 -2.75 -11.37 -29.54
CA VAL A 261 -4.05 -10.80 -29.14
C VAL A 261 -4.05 -10.27 -27.71
N LEU A 262 -3.24 -10.85 -26.82
CA LEU A 262 -3.08 -10.33 -25.46
C LEU A 262 -2.45 -8.92 -25.45
N ASP A 263 -1.53 -8.62 -26.38
CA ASP A 263 -0.94 -7.29 -26.53
C ASP A 263 -1.96 -6.29 -27.08
N MET A 264 -2.84 -6.72 -28.00
CA MET A 264 -3.95 -5.89 -28.49
C MET A 264 -4.93 -5.56 -27.36
N LEU A 265 -5.35 -6.56 -26.57
CA LEU A 265 -6.22 -6.37 -25.41
C LEU A 265 -5.57 -5.47 -24.35
N ARG A 266 -4.26 -5.61 -24.12
CA ARG A 266 -3.48 -4.70 -23.26
C ARG A 266 -3.54 -3.27 -23.78
N TRP A 267 -3.33 -3.04 -25.07
CA TRP A 267 -3.38 -1.70 -25.66
C TRP A 267 -4.76 -1.03 -25.45
N TYR A 268 -5.85 -1.76 -25.68
CA TYR A 268 -7.20 -1.22 -25.41
C TYR A 268 -7.43 -0.97 -23.91
N ALA A 269 -6.98 -1.85 -23.02
CA ALA A 269 -7.06 -1.63 -21.57
C ALA A 269 -6.24 -0.41 -21.13
N ASP A 270 -5.05 -0.21 -21.69
CA ASP A 270 -4.17 0.93 -21.45
C ASP A 270 -4.84 2.25 -21.87
N GLU A 271 -5.38 2.33 -23.10
CA GLU A 271 -6.10 3.53 -23.58
C GLU A 271 -7.34 3.83 -22.74
N GLN A 272 -8.13 2.82 -22.38
CA GLN A 272 -9.31 2.98 -21.53
C GLN A 272 -8.93 3.54 -20.15
N GLN A 273 -7.99 2.87 -19.46
CA GLN A 273 -7.63 3.22 -18.09
C GLN A 273 -6.91 4.57 -18.03
N TYR A 274 -6.06 4.89 -19.00
CA TYR A 274 -5.44 6.21 -19.07
C TYR A 274 -6.46 7.32 -19.38
N ALA A 275 -7.48 7.08 -20.22
CA ALA A 275 -8.53 8.06 -20.47
C ALA A 275 -9.36 8.36 -19.21
N GLN A 276 -9.59 7.36 -18.35
CA GLN A 276 -10.35 7.49 -17.11
C GLN A 276 -9.52 8.11 -15.96
N LEU A 277 -8.24 7.73 -15.81
CA LEU A 277 -7.39 8.08 -14.67
C LEU A 277 -6.36 9.19 -14.94
N GLY A 278 -6.02 9.42 -16.22
CA GLY A 278 -4.98 10.37 -16.67
C GLY A 278 -5.53 11.68 -17.25
N ASN A 279 -6.85 11.87 -17.29
CA ASN A 279 -7.48 13.07 -17.83
C ASN A 279 -7.35 14.28 -16.89
N LEU A 280 -6.35 15.13 -17.13
CA LEU A 280 -6.07 16.34 -16.33
C LEU A 280 -7.18 17.42 -16.38
N THR A 281 -8.20 17.27 -17.22
CA THR A 281 -9.25 18.28 -17.47
C THR A 281 -10.68 17.74 -17.34
N ALA A 282 -10.87 16.58 -16.68
CA ALA A 282 -12.19 16.04 -16.42
C ALA A 282 -13.04 16.98 -15.55
N ILE A 283 -14.30 17.18 -15.95
CA ILE A 283 -15.27 17.99 -15.20
C ILE A 283 -15.80 17.17 -14.02
N ASN A 284 -16.03 17.84 -12.89
CA ASN A 284 -16.71 17.25 -11.73
C ASN A 284 -18.04 17.98 -11.53
N ASP A 285 -19.13 17.42 -12.05
CA ASP A 285 -20.49 17.95 -11.91
C ASP A 285 -21.42 17.03 -11.09
N TYR A 286 -20.84 16.04 -10.37
CA TYR A 286 -21.57 15.05 -9.57
C TYR A 286 -22.56 15.64 -8.55
N SER A 287 -22.28 16.83 -8.02
CA SER A 287 -23.15 17.55 -7.08
C SER A 287 -24.24 18.41 -7.76
N GLY A 288 -24.33 18.39 -9.10
CA GLY A 288 -25.17 19.30 -9.89
C GLY A 288 -24.57 20.69 -10.11
N SER A 289 -23.30 20.90 -9.71
CA SER A 289 -22.52 22.10 -9.96
C SER A 289 -21.06 21.74 -10.23
N GLU A 290 -20.44 22.39 -11.21
CA GLU A 290 -19.02 22.19 -11.52
C GLU A 290 -18.14 22.53 -10.30
N GLN A 291 -17.38 21.55 -9.84
CA GLN A 291 -16.55 21.63 -8.66
C GLN A 291 -15.08 21.44 -9.03
N SER A 292 -14.36 22.54 -9.20
CA SER A 292 -12.92 22.51 -9.44
C SER A 292 -12.16 21.95 -8.23
N LEU A 293 -10.95 21.44 -8.46
CA LEU A 293 -9.96 21.23 -7.39
C LEU A 293 -9.60 22.59 -6.72
N PRO A 294 -8.98 22.57 -5.52
CA PRO A 294 -8.53 23.80 -4.86
C PRO A 294 -7.56 24.63 -5.71
N ASP A 295 -7.65 25.95 -5.60
CA ASP A 295 -6.78 26.89 -6.33
C ASP A 295 -5.29 26.53 -6.22
N GLY A 296 -4.63 26.39 -7.36
CA GLY A 296 -3.20 26.06 -7.46
C GLY A 296 -2.87 24.56 -7.44
N VAL A 297 -3.86 23.67 -7.27
CA VAL A 297 -3.69 22.22 -7.45
C VAL A 297 -3.97 21.85 -8.90
N THR A 298 -3.00 21.21 -9.55
CA THR A 298 -3.13 20.65 -10.90
C THR A 298 -3.81 19.29 -10.85
N GLY A 299 -4.72 19.03 -11.80
CA GLY A 299 -5.44 17.76 -11.92
C GLY A 299 -6.94 17.98 -12.07
N SER A 300 -7.69 16.89 -11.95
CA SER A 300 -9.14 16.83 -12.05
C SER A 300 -9.70 15.77 -11.09
N ILE A 301 -11.01 15.51 -11.16
CA ILE A 301 -11.59 14.35 -10.47
C ILE A 301 -11.05 13.00 -11.00
N SER A 302 -10.71 12.91 -12.30
CA SER A 302 -10.07 11.71 -12.88
C SER A 302 -8.71 11.40 -12.27
N THR A 303 -7.92 12.41 -11.91
CA THR A 303 -6.55 12.20 -11.38
C THR A 303 -6.49 12.05 -9.86
N ILE A 304 -7.64 12.04 -9.17
CA ILE A 304 -7.70 12.22 -7.71
C ILE A 304 -6.90 11.18 -6.92
N ALA A 305 -6.80 9.95 -7.42
CA ALA A 305 -5.95 8.90 -6.84
C ALA A 305 -4.46 9.29 -6.81
N GLY A 306 -3.95 9.88 -7.90
CA GLY A 306 -2.58 10.37 -8.01
C GLY A 306 -2.34 11.65 -7.20
N ASN A 307 -3.34 12.53 -7.11
CA ASN A 307 -3.29 13.73 -6.26
C ASN A 307 -3.13 13.33 -4.76
N LEU A 308 -3.80 12.26 -4.34
CA LEU A 308 -3.71 11.68 -2.99
C LEU A 308 -2.39 10.91 -2.77
N LEU A 309 -1.96 10.08 -3.73
CA LEU A 309 -0.67 9.38 -3.65
C LEU A 309 0.51 10.36 -3.53
N ALA A 310 0.49 11.46 -4.28
CA ALA A 310 1.50 12.51 -4.18
C ALA A 310 1.61 13.07 -2.75
N ALA A 311 0.48 13.30 -2.08
CA ALA A 311 0.47 13.76 -0.68
C ALA A 311 1.11 12.72 0.26
N LYS A 312 0.80 11.43 0.07
CA LYS A 312 1.34 10.35 0.90
C LYS A 312 2.84 10.15 0.71
N MET A 313 3.32 10.09 -0.54
CA MET A 313 4.75 9.93 -0.84
C MET A 313 5.55 11.11 -0.32
N LEU A 314 5.09 12.36 -0.53
CA LEU A 314 5.75 13.54 0.03
C LEU A 314 5.78 13.46 1.56
N SER A 315 4.65 13.15 2.21
CA SER A 315 4.56 13.09 3.67
C SER A 315 5.53 12.08 4.30
N GLN A 316 5.75 10.91 3.67
CA GLN A 316 6.73 9.92 4.15
C GLN A 316 8.14 10.50 4.15
N LEU A 317 8.57 11.10 3.03
CA LEU A 317 9.88 11.72 2.90
C LEU A 317 10.05 12.91 3.87
N GLN A 318 9.00 13.71 4.07
CA GLN A 318 9.04 14.82 5.02
C GLN A 318 9.26 14.33 6.46
N ILE A 319 8.62 13.24 6.89
CA ILE A 319 8.86 12.67 8.23
C ILE A 319 10.33 12.22 8.37
N ALA A 320 10.90 11.59 7.36
CA ALA A 320 12.31 11.20 7.39
C ALA A 320 13.25 12.43 7.44
N VAL A 321 13.03 13.45 6.62
CA VAL A 321 13.85 14.67 6.60
C VAL A 321 13.72 15.48 7.91
N GLU A 322 12.50 15.69 8.40
CA GLU A 322 12.25 16.45 9.64
C GLU A 322 12.78 15.74 10.90
N THR A 323 12.92 14.41 10.86
CA THR A 323 13.48 13.61 11.96
C THR A 323 14.95 13.23 11.77
N ASN A 324 15.63 13.82 10.78
CA ASN A 324 17.03 13.52 10.44
C ASN A 324 17.29 12.01 10.23
N GLY A 325 16.35 11.32 9.58
CA GLY A 325 16.38 9.87 9.35
C GLY A 325 16.08 9.03 10.60
N SER A 326 15.63 9.61 11.72
CA SER A 326 15.29 8.82 12.93
C SER A 326 14.01 7.99 12.76
N TYR A 327 13.12 8.40 11.85
CA TYR A 327 11.90 7.68 11.51
C TYR A 327 11.79 7.50 9.99
N TYR A 328 11.26 6.36 9.58
CA TYR A 328 10.82 6.07 8.21
C TYR A 328 11.90 6.33 7.14
N LYS A 329 13.12 5.86 7.41
CA LYS A 329 14.22 5.81 6.43
C LYS A 329 13.77 5.13 5.14
N LEU A 330 12.96 4.08 5.26
CA LEU A 330 12.33 3.40 4.14
C LEU A 330 10.82 3.29 4.39
N SER A 331 10.03 3.79 3.44
CA SER A 331 8.58 3.62 3.45
C SER A 331 8.13 2.80 2.24
N VAL A 332 7.37 1.74 2.48
CA VAL A 332 6.78 0.87 1.44
C VAL A 332 5.26 1.04 1.47
N LEU A 333 4.71 1.57 0.39
CA LEU A 333 3.28 1.77 0.17
C LEU A 333 2.81 0.76 -0.87
N VAL A 334 1.70 0.06 -0.63
CA VAL A 334 1.18 -0.99 -1.53
C VAL A 334 -0.27 -0.71 -1.90
N GLY A 335 -0.52 -0.60 -3.20
CA GLY A 335 -1.85 -0.45 -3.80
C GLY A 335 -1.86 -1.08 -5.18
N ASP A 336 -2.91 -0.83 -5.97
CA ASP A 336 -2.98 -1.28 -7.37
C ASP A 336 -2.55 -0.15 -8.34
N PHE A 337 -2.90 -0.24 -9.62
CA PHE A 337 -2.35 0.62 -10.67
C PHE A 337 -2.91 2.05 -10.75
N GLU A 338 -4.12 2.30 -10.22
CA GLU A 338 -4.87 3.53 -10.45
C GLU A 338 -4.15 4.78 -9.95
N PRO A 339 -3.58 4.79 -8.72
CA PRO A 339 -2.83 5.92 -8.22
C PRO A 339 -1.57 6.22 -9.04
N LEU A 340 -0.94 5.19 -9.65
CA LEU A 340 0.23 5.35 -10.50
C LEU A 340 -0.12 6.03 -11.83
N LEU A 341 -1.15 5.57 -12.54
CA LEU A 341 -1.57 6.19 -13.81
C LEU A 341 -1.91 7.67 -13.64
N SER A 342 -2.71 8.00 -12.62
CA SER A 342 -3.02 9.40 -12.30
C SER A 342 -1.77 10.20 -11.91
N PHE A 343 -0.85 9.61 -11.13
CA PHE A 343 0.40 10.27 -10.74
C PHE A 343 1.33 10.54 -11.94
N PHE A 344 1.40 9.62 -12.90
CA PHE A 344 2.18 9.79 -14.13
C PHE A 344 1.64 10.95 -14.98
N ALA A 345 0.31 11.05 -15.13
CA ALA A 345 -0.33 12.17 -15.81
C ALA A 345 -0.02 13.51 -15.09
N LEU A 346 -0.18 13.58 -13.77
CA LEU A 346 0.08 14.77 -12.95
C LEU A 346 1.54 15.24 -13.00
N THR A 347 2.50 14.30 -13.09
CA THR A 347 3.93 14.61 -13.16
C THR A 347 4.45 14.83 -14.58
N GLY A 348 3.61 14.66 -15.62
CA GLY A 348 3.98 14.88 -17.02
C GLY A 348 4.87 13.77 -17.62
N LEU A 349 5.00 12.62 -16.95
CA LEU A 349 5.80 11.48 -17.44
C LEU A 349 5.40 10.98 -18.84
N PRO A 350 4.12 10.97 -19.26
CA PRO A 350 3.70 10.65 -20.63
C PRO A 350 4.30 11.55 -21.73
N ALA A 351 4.85 12.72 -21.40
CA ALA A 351 5.58 13.57 -22.34
C ALA A 351 7.09 13.23 -22.42
N VAL A 352 7.63 12.50 -21.43
CA VAL A 352 9.01 11.99 -21.40
C VAL A 352 9.07 10.62 -22.09
N ASN A 353 8.10 9.75 -21.82
CA ASN A 353 7.95 8.45 -22.49
C ASN A 353 6.45 8.10 -22.60
N SER A 354 5.98 7.80 -23.80
CA SER A 354 4.57 7.44 -24.06
C SER A 354 4.11 6.20 -23.29
N ASN A 355 5.03 5.30 -22.91
CA ASN A 355 4.71 4.08 -22.17
C ASN A 355 4.13 4.36 -20.78
N PHE A 356 4.29 5.57 -20.22
CA PHE A 356 3.61 5.99 -18.99
C PHE A 356 2.09 6.23 -19.16
N ARG A 357 1.55 5.97 -20.35
CA ARG A 357 0.11 5.81 -20.58
C ARG A 357 -0.37 4.38 -20.36
N GLY A 358 0.52 3.40 -20.50
CA GLY A 358 0.19 2.00 -20.26
C GLY A 358 0.06 1.70 -18.78
N LEU A 359 -0.75 0.68 -18.45
CA LEU A 359 -0.83 0.10 -17.12
C LEU A 359 0.59 -0.25 -16.63
N PRO A 360 0.94 0.06 -15.37
CA PRO A 360 2.06 -0.55 -14.67
C PRO A 360 1.84 -2.06 -14.53
N ASP A 361 2.84 -2.89 -14.81
CA ASP A 361 2.75 -4.35 -14.61
C ASP A 361 2.74 -4.72 -13.12
N PHE A 362 2.27 -5.92 -12.79
CA PHE A 362 2.26 -6.41 -11.40
C PHE A 362 3.67 -6.41 -10.78
N GLY A 363 3.76 -6.00 -9.52
CA GLY A 363 5.03 -5.82 -8.81
C GLY A 363 5.91 -4.65 -9.28
N SER A 364 5.41 -3.80 -10.21
CA SER A 364 6.06 -2.53 -10.57
C SER A 364 6.19 -1.59 -9.37
N THR A 365 7.21 -0.73 -9.40
CA THR A 365 7.48 0.21 -8.30
C THR A 365 7.85 1.60 -8.80
N ALA A 366 7.19 2.62 -8.24
CA ALA A 366 7.56 4.02 -8.36
C ALA A 366 8.27 4.47 -7.07
N VAL A 367 9.43 5.10 -7.20
CA VAL A 367 10.35 5.34 -6.07
C VAL A 367 10.85 6.77 -6.08
N PHE A 368 10.86 7.39 -4.90
CA PHE A 368 11.63 8.60 -4.66
C PHE A 368 12.79 8.31 -3.70
N GLU A 369 13.97 8.81 -4.06
CA GLU A 369 15.16 8.79 -3.21
C GLU A 369 15.51 10.22 -2.79
N VAL A 370 15.67 10.43 -1.48
CA VAL A 370 16.24 11.65 -0.90
C VAL A 370 17.72 11.37 -0.63
N PHE A 371 18.60 12.15 -1.25
CA PHE A 371 20.04 11.92 -1.23
C PHE A 371 20.83 13.24 -1.12
N SER A 372 22.13 13.14 -0.83
CA SER A 372 23.05 14.27 -0.98
C SER A 372 24.33 13.86 -1.71
N TYR A 373 24.98 14.84 -2.34
CA TYR A 373 26.25 14.68 -3.04
C TYR A 373 27.42 14.82 -2.05
N THR A 374 27.83 13.71 -1.44
CA THR A 374 28.87 13.65 -0.41
C THR A 374 29.85 12.50 -0.64
N ASN A 375 31.07 12.63 -0.09
CA ASN A 375 32.07 11.57 -0.14
C ASN A 375 31.71 10.44 0.84
N ASP A 376 31.81 9.21 0.34
CA ASP A 376 31.40 7.98 1.00
C ASP A 376 32.04 7.77 2.39
N SER A 377 31.27 8.04 3.45
CA SER A 377 31.64 7.70 4.83
C SER A 377 30.40 7.43 5.69
N MET A 378 30.35 6.24 6.30
CA MET A 378 29.21 5.76 7.09
C MET A 378 28.95 6.55 8.38
N ASP A 379 29.85 7.46 8.76
CA ASP A 379 29.82 8.25 10.00
C ASP A 379 29.34 9.71 9.78
N MET A 380 28.69 9.98 8.64
CA MET A 380 28.11 11.29 8.34
C MET A 380 26.81 11.55 9.10
N SER A 381 26.65 12.77 9.61
CA SER A 381 25.36 13.28 10.08
C SER A 381 24.40 13.55 8.92
N PHE A 382 23.10 13.36 9.16
CA PHE A 382 22.05 13.78 8.22
C PHE A 382 22.26 15.25 7.78
N PRO A 383 22.22 15.56 6.47
CA PRO A 383 22.58 16.87 5.94
C PRO A 383 21.47 17.90 6.14
N SER A 384 21.76 19.18 5.87
CA SER A 384 20.71 20.21 5.92
C SER A 384 19.74 20.05 4.72
N PRO A 385 18.48 20.49 4.83
CA PRO A 385 17.53 20.44 3.72
C PRO A 385 17.98 21.19 2.45
N ASP A 386 18.88 22.18 2.58
CA ASP A 386 19.44 22.92 1.45
C ASP A 386 20.49 22.10 0.66
N ASP A 387 21.08 21.07 1.28
CA ASP A 387 22.04 20.15 0.68
C ASP A 387 21.37 18.89 0.09
N LEU A 388 20.05 18.75 0.26
CA LEU A 388 19.27 17.57 -0.15
C LEU A 388 18.74 17.68 -1.58
N TRP A 389 18.77 16.53 -2.25
CA TRP A 389 18.28 16.31 -3.60
C TRP A 389 17.29 15.16 -3.62
N VAL A 390 16.41 15.18 -4.61
CA VAL A 390 15.40 14.14 -4.87
C VAL A 390 15.54 13.65 -6.30
N ARG A 391 15.46 12.33 -6.47
CA ARG A 391 15.37 11.67 -7.78
C ARG A 391 14.20 10.69 -7.79
N PHE A 392 13.48 10.66 -8.90
CA PHE A 392 12.42 9.69 -9.17
C PHE A 392 12.95 8.52 -10.00
N TYR A 393 12.50 7.31 -9.68
CA TYR A 393 12.69 6.12 -10.48
C TYR A 393 11.38 5.38 -10.69
N PHE A 394 11.28 4.67 -11.80
CA PHE A 394 10.24 3.68 -12.05
C PHE A 394 10.86 2.39 -12.56
N ARG A 395 10.35 1.27 -12.07
CA ARG A 395 10.64 -0.09 -12.51
C ARG A 395 9.32 -0.75 -12.84
N ASN A 396 9.10 -1.07 -14.11
CA ASN A 396 7.87 -1.72 -14.54
C ASN A 396 8.04 -3.24 -14.40
N GLY A 397 7.14 -3.94 -13.70
CA GLY A 397 7.27 -5.37 -13.44
C GLY A 397 8.47 -5.76 -12.57
N THR A 398 8.85 -7.06 -12.61
CA THR A 398 9.73 -7.66 -11.58
C THR A 398 11.10 -8.11 -12.06
N GLY A 399 11.40 -8.03 -13.37
CA GLY A 399 12.67 -8.49 -13.93
C GLY A 399 12.77 -10.02 -14.12
N ALA A 400 11.68 -10.76 -13.85
CA ALA A 400 11.61 -12.19 -14.09
C ALA A 400 11.25 -12.50 -15.55
N THR A 401 11.61 -13.70 -16.03
CA THR A 401 11.85 -14.05 -17.44
C THR A 401 10.66 -13.97 -18.42
N ASP A 402 9.46 -13.60 -17.97
CA ASP A 402 8.26 -13.49 -18.81
C ASP A 402 7.51 -12.14 -18.61
N ASP A 403 8.00 -11.24 -17.75
CA ASP A 403 7.50 -9.86 -17.65
C ASP A 403 8.14 -9.01 -18.77
N ALA A 404 7.39 -8.07 -19.37
CA ALA A 404 7.94 -7.04 -20.28
C ALA A 404 8.71 -5.92 -19.51
N SER A 405 9.35 -6.30 -18.41
CA SER A 405 9.80 -5.40 -17.35
C SER A 405 10.97 -4.52 -17.79
N GLY A 406 10.83 -3.21 -17.60
CA GLY A 406 11.90 -2.25 -17.78
C GLY A 406 12.88 -2.23 -16.61
N ASP A 407 14.13 -1.87 -16.87
CA ASP A 407 15.14 -1.69 -15.83
C ASP A 407 14.70 -0.65 -14.79
N PHE A 408 15.35 -0.64 -13.61
CA PHE A 408 15.15 0.40 -12.61
C PHE A 408 15.73 1.73 -13.13
N GLN A 409 14.89 2.57 -13.75
CA GLN A 409 15.30 3.74 -14.50
C GLN A 409 14.83 5.04 -13.83
N SER A 410 15.70 6.07 -13.84
CA SER A 410 15.37 7.41 -13.35
C SER A 410 14.74 8.27 -14.43
N TYR A 411 13.71 9.04 -14.10
CA TYR A 411 13.00 9.92 -15.05
C TYR A 411 12.90 11.36 -14.52
N SER A 412 12.94 12.34 -15.43
CA SER A 412 12.63 13.73 -15.09
C SER A 412 11.12 13.92 -14.90
N LEU A 413 10.73 14.66 -13.86
CA LEU A 413 9.33 14.98 -13.55
C LEU A 413 9.01 16.45 -13.83
N PHE A 414 7.73 16.78 -13.82
CA PHE A 414 7.20 18.15 -13.88
C PHE A 414 7.63 18.93 -15.13
N GLY A 415 7.79 18.24 -16.26
CA GLY A 415 8.25 18.82 -17.52
C GLY A 415 9.71 19.29 -17.51
N ARG A 416 10.51 18.92 -16.50
CA ARG A 416 11.97 19.14 -16.49
C ARG A 416 12.60 18.36 -17.65
N GLY A 417 13.67 18.91 -18.25
CA GLY A 417 14.31 18.32 -19.42
C GLY A 417 14.87 16.90 -19.14
N PRO A 418 15.08 16.06 -20.16
CA PRO A 418 15.41 14.63 -20.00
C PRO A 418 16.77 14.35 -19.36
N SER A 419 17.57 15.39 -19.06
CA SER A 419 18.82 15.31 -18.29
C SER A 419 18.71 15.90 -16.88
N GLN A 420 17.50 16.25 -16.43
CA GLN A 420 17.21 16.92 -15.15
C GLN A 420 16.41 16.01 -14.21
N ASN A 421 16.89 14.78 -14.05
CA ASN A 421 16.29 13.75 -13.19
C ASN A 421 16.39 14.09 -11.69
N ASP A 422 17.29 15.02 -11.35
CA ASP A 422 17.53 15.48 -10.00
C ASP A 422 16.92 16.87 -9.78
N MET A 423 16.37 17.08 -8.61
CA MET A 423 15.83 18.36 -8.15
C MET A 423 16.22 18.59 -6.69
N THR A 424 16.37 19.85 -6.28
CA THR A 424 16.61 20.15 -4.86
C THR A 424 15.37 19.80 -4.05
N TRP A 425 15.55 19.50 -2.75
CA TRP A 425 14.45 19.18 -1.85
C TRP A 425 13.34 20.25 -1.86
N ASN A 426 13.70 21.53 -1.87
CA ASN A 426 12.74 22.64 -1.93
C ASN A 426 11.99 22.73 -3.29
N GLU A 427 12.67 22.47 -4.41
CA GLU A 427 12.01 22.36 -5.73
C GLU A 427 11.02 21.20 -5.77
N PHE A 428 11.42 20.04 -5.23
CA PHE A 428 10.55 18.86 -5.11
C PHE A 428 9.30 19.14 -4.29
N GLN A 429 9.47 19.69 -3.07
CA GLN A 429 8.34 20.06 -2.21
C GLN A 429 7.38 21.01 -2.94
N THR A 430 7.92 22.06 -3.58
CA THR A 430 7.11 23.05 -4.30
C THR A 430 6.31 22.42 -5.45
N ALA A 431 6.93 21.54 -6.24
CA ALA A 431 6.26 20.85 -7.34
C ALA A 431 5.20 19.85 -6.85
N MET A 432 5.51 19.07 -5.81
CA MET A 432 4.55 18.14 -5.19
C MET A 432 3.36 18.90 -4.58
N TYR A 433 3.58 20.05 -3.94
CA TYR A 433 2.51 20.91 -3.43
C TYR A 433 1.57 21.43 -4.53
N SER A 434 2.05 21.61 -5.77
CA SER A 434 1.18 21.99 -6.91
C SER A 434 0.36 20.85 -7.52
N ILE A 435 0.55 19.60 -7.08
CA ILE A 435 -0.24 18.45 -7.55
C ILE A 435 -0.96 17.69 -6.41
N MET A 436 -0.59 17.89 -5.14
CA MET A 436 -1.13 17.05 -4.07
C MET A 436 -2.47 17.55 -3.51
N ILE A 437 -3.37 16.61 -3.18
CA ILE A 437 -4.52 16.89 -2.30
C ILE A 437 -4.20 16.29 -0.93
N GLY A 438 -3.67 17.13 -0.04
CA GLY A 438 -3.28 16.71 1.30
C GLY A 438 -4.44 16.48 2.28
N ASN A 439 -5.64 16.99 1.99
CA ASN A 439 -6.76 17.05 2.95
C ASN A 439 -7.88 16.03 2.66
N ILE A 440 -8.14 15.16 3.62
CA ILE A 440 -9.21 14.16 3.56
C ILE A 440 -10.62 14.77 3.36
N GLY A 441 -10.87 15.95 3.94
CA GLY A 441 -12.11 16.69 3.74
C GLY A 441 -12.28 17.19 2.31
N THR A 442 -11.20 17.61 1.66
CA THR A 442 -11.22 17.93 0.21
C THR A 442 -11.53 16.68 -0.61
N TRP A 443 -10.94 15.52 -0.30
CA TRP A 443 -11.32 14.27 -0.97
C TRP A 443 -12.80 13.95 -0.77
N CYS A 444 -13.31 14.01 0.47
CA CYS A 444 -14.73 13.79 0.78
C CYS A 444 -15.66 14.69 -0.04
N THR A 445 -15.36 15.99 -0.14
CA THR A 445 -16.20 16.92 -0.92
C THR A 445 -16.04 16.76 -2.42
N GLN A 446 -14.84 16.46 -2.94
CA GLN A 446 -14.61 16.25 -4.38
C GLN A 446 -15.29 14.97 -4.87
N CYS A 447 -15.20 13.88 -4.11
CA CYS A 447 -15.80 12.61 -4.47
C CYS A 447 -17.31 12.52 -4.26
N GLY A 448 -17.90 13.37 -3.41
CA GLY A 448 -19.24 13.13 -2.87
C GLY A 448 -19.30 11.87 -1.99
N ALA A 449 -18.21 11.55 -1.30
CA ALA A 449 -18.01 10.26 -0.65
C ALA A 449 -18.89 10.07 0.60
N LEU A 450 -19.41 8.85 0.78
CA LEU A 450 -20.33 8.47 1.87
C LEU A 450 -19.64 7.71 3.02
N ASN A 451 -18.30 7.64 3.01
CA ASN A 451 -17.52 6.99 4.08
C ASN A 451 -17.81 7.65 5.44
N LEU A 452 -17.78 6.88 6.53
CA LEU A 452 -18.18 7.37 7.86
C LEU A 452 -17.38 8.61 8.32
N PHE A 453 -16.09 8.70 7.98
CA PHE A 453 -15.27 9.87 8.28
C PHE A 453 -15.66 11.12 7.47
N CYS A 454 -16.33 10.98 6.33
CA CYS A 454 -16.81 12.10 5.51
C CYS A 454 -18.08 12.77 6.04
N ALA A 455 -18.73 12.23 7.07
CA ALA A 455 -19.98 12.77 7.63
C ALA A 455 -19.87 14.24 8.09
N ALA A 456 -18.69 14.70 8.50
CA ALA A 456 -18.46 16.11 8.87
C ALA A 456 -18.42 17.08 7.67
N TRP A 457 -18.26 16.56 6.45
CA TRP A 457 -18.14 17.35 5.21
C TRP A 457 -19.37 17.21 4.30
N ASN A 458 -20.03 16.04 4.29
CA ASN A 458 -21.27 15.81 3.55
C ASN A 458 -22.51 16.36 4.30
N SER A 459 -22.52 17.66 4.57
CA SER A 459 -23.57 18.36 5.34
C SER A 459 -24.88 18.58 4.55
N SER A 460 -25.32 17.53 3.86
CA SER A 460 -26.67 17.33 3.32
C SER A 460 -27.51 16.47 4.26
N ASP A 461 -26.88 15.46 4.90
CA ASP A 461 -27.52 14.59 5.89
C ASP A 461 -27.47 15.21 7.29
N THR A 462 -28.22 16.30 7.47
CA THR A 462 -28.83 16.51 8.79
C THR A 462 -29.75 15.34 9.06
N PHE A 463 -29.36 14.45 9.97
CA PHE A 463 -30.25 13.42 10.51
C PHE A 463 -31.55 14.10 10.96
N ALA A 464 -32.62 13.90 10.20
CA ALA A 464 -33.90 14.55 10.42
C ALA A 464 -34.60 13.89 11.62
N GLY A 465 -34.06 14.14 12.81
CA GLY A 465 -34.67 13.78 14.08
C GLY A 465 -36.08 14.36 14.14
N THR A 466 -37.07 13.49 14.11
CA THR A 466 -38.46 13.86 13.91
C THR A 466 -38.97 14.78 15.03
N SER A 467 -39.42 15.97 14.64
CA SER A 467 -40.31 16.86 15.41
C SER A 467 -39.79 17.47 16.73
N GLY A 468 -39.29 18.71 16.63
CA GLY A 468 -39.05 19.60 17.78
C GLY A 468 -39.15 21.07 17.39
N SER A 469 -40.37 21.61 17.24
CA SER A 469 -40.61 22.99 16.80
C SER A 469 -40.02 24.05 17.74
N SER A 470 -39.01 24.79 17.28
CA SER A 470 -38.84 26.20 17.64
C SER A 470 -38.09 26.98 16.56
N SER A 471 -38.70 28.09 16.11
CA SER A 471 -38.15 28.97 15.09
C SER A 471 -37.07 29.88 15.67
N THR A 472 -35.85 29.80 15.13
CA THR A 472 -34.91 30.94 15.16
C THR A 472 -34.19 31.05 13.82
N SER A 473 -34.41 32.17 13.13
CA SER A 473 -33.62 32.57 11.98
C SER A 473 -32.20 32.90 12.45
N SER A 474 -31.21 32.17 11.93
CA SER A 474 -29.80 32.57 12.06
C SER A 474 -29.10 32.40 10.71
N SER A 475 -28.22 33.35 10.40
CA SER A 475 -27.68 33.58 9.07
C SER A 475 -26.66 32.52 8.65
N SER A 476 -26.58 32.30 7.35
CA SER A 476 -25.50 31.57 6.68
C SER A 476 -24.13 32.09 7.11
N ARG A 477 -23.46 31.38 8.01
CA ARG A 477 -22.05 31.58 8.32
C ARG A 477 -21.25 30.52 7.57
N GLN A 478 -20.60 30.93 6.49
CA GLN A 478 -19.51 30.17 5.90
C GLN A 478 -18.44 29.97 6.98
N HIS A 479 -18.39 28.78 7.57
CA HIS A 479 -17.27 28.40 8.40
C HIS A 479 -16.13 27.93 7.50
N GLY A 480 -15.33 28.88 7.02
CA GLY A 480 -14.04 28.60 6.42
C GLY A 480 -13.12 27.96 7.45
N LEU A 481 -13.19 26.64 7.59
CA LEU A 481 -12.20 25.86 8.32
C LEU A 481 -10.91 25.87 7.51
N LYS A 482 -9.92 26.63 7.98
CA LYS A 482 -8.55 26.57 7.46
C LYS A 482 -8.08 25.11 7.53
N PRO A 483 -7.39 24.58 6.51
CA PRO A 483 -6.91 23.20 6.54
C PRO A 483 -5.87 23.04 7.65
N ALA A 484 -6.30 22.46 8.77
CA ALA A 484 -5.47 22.19 9.93
C ALA A 484 -4.72 20.85 9.77
N ILE A 485 -3.84 20.77 8.77
CA ILE A 485 -2.93 19.62 8.61
C ILE A 485 -1.56 19.99 9.15
N ALA A 486 -1.49 19.95 10.48
CA ALA A 486 -0.26 19.94 11.28
C ALA A 486 -0.51 19.30 12.67
N GLY A 487 -1.65 18.62 12.85
CA GLY A 487 -2.27 18.40 14.16
C GLY A 487 -1.60 17.37 15.07
N VAL A 488 -0.92 16.37 14.51
CA VAL A 488 -0.27 15.29 15.28
C VAL A 488 1.22 15.56 15.48
N ILE A 489 1.93 15.88 14.39
CA ILE A 489 3.38 16.14 14.42
C ILE A 489 3.69 17.42 15.22
N GLY A 490 2.90 18.48 15.01
CA GLY A 490 2.98 19.71 15.80
C GLY A 490 2.75 19.46 17.29
N ALA A 491 1.86 18.54 17.68
CA ALA A 491 1.61 18.19 19.08
C ALA A 491 2.80 17.45 19.71
N ILE A 492 3.44 16.52 19.01
CA ILE A 492 4.60 15.77 19.52
C ILE A 492 5.81 16.70 19.68
N VAL A 493 6.14 17.51 18.67
CA VAL A 493 7.28 18.44 18.73
C VAL A 493 7.04 19.54 19.77
N THR A 494 5.84 20.10 19.87
CA THR A 494 5.54 21.10 20.91
C THR A 494 5.55 20.50 22.32
N LEU A 495 5.11 19.25 22.52
CA LEU A 495 5.25 18.56 23.81
C LEU A 495 6.72 18.31 24.17
N ALA A 496 7.57 17.90 23.22
CA ALA A 496 9.00 17.70 23.45
C ALA A 496 9.71 19.02 23.81
N VAL A 497 9.45 20.09 23.05
CA VAL A 497 10.02 21.43 23.31
C VAL A 497 9.49 22.02 24.63
N ALA A 498 8.19 21.87 24.92
CA ALA A 498 7.62 22.29 26.21
C ALA A 498 8.21 21.51 27.39
N GLY A 499 8.44 20.20 27.24
CA GLY A 499 9.11 19.37 28.24
C GLY A 499 10.54 19.82 28.53
N LEU A 500 11.32 20.13 27.49
CA LEU A 500 12.68 20.66 27.63
C LEU A 500 12.71 22.05 28.28
N LEU A 501 11.81 22.96 27.88
CA LEU A 501 11.68 24.28 28.51
C LEU A 501 11.27 24.17 29.99
N PHE A 502 10.35 23.27 30.33
CA PHE A 502 9.92 23.02 31.70
C PHE A 502 11.06 22.44 32.56
N ALA A 503 11.84 21.51 32.01
CA ALA A 503 13.03 20.95 32.67
C ALA A 503 14.10 22.04 32.92
N ALA A 504 14.38 22.89 31.93
CA ALA A 504 15.31 24.01 32.08
C ALA A 504 14.85 25.03 33.13
N LEU A 505 13.55 25.35 33.17
CA LEU A 505 12.96 26.24 34.18
C LEU A 505 13.02 25.65 35.58
N MET A 506 12.85 24.33 35.76
CA MET A 506 13.05 23.70 37.08
C MET A 506 14.52 23.74 37.53
N LEU A 507 15.46 23.54 36.60
CA LEU A 507 16.90 23.53 36.88
C LEU A 507 17.40 24.93 37.26
N LEU A 508 16.95 25.98 36.57
CA LEU A 508 17.29 27.38 36.87
C LEU A 508 16.50 27.97 38.04
N GLY A 509 15.23 27.55 38.23
CA GLY A 509 14.34 28.00 39.30
C GLY A 509 14.57 27.31 40.66
N GLY A 510 15.50 26.36 40.74
CA GLY A 510 15.84 25.64 41.98
C GLY A 510 14.75 24.69 42.49
N VAL A 511 13.74 24.39 41.67
CA VAL A 511 12.61 23.53 42.05
C VAL A 511 13.04 22.07 41.97
N ARG A 512 13.33 21.48 43.14
CA ARG A 512 13.65 20.06 43.26
C ARG A 512 12.39 19.28 43.59
N PHE A 513 12.11 18.20 42.86
CA PHE A 513 11.13 17.21 43.30
C PHE A 513 11.58 16.60 44.62
N HIS A 514 10.89 16.95 45.71
CA HIS A 514 11.08 16.26 46.97
C HIS A 514 10.42 14.88 46.84
N ARG A 515 11.24 13.82 46.87
CA ARG A 515 10.73 12.46 46.96
C ARG A 515 10.02 12.32 48.30
N VAL A 516 8.69 12.42 48.30
CA VAL A 516 7.88 12.00 49.44
C VAL A 516 8.10 10.50 49.58
N GLU A 517 8.95 10.11 50.52
CA GLU A 517 9.01 8.72 50.94
C GLU A 517 7.63 8.35 51.48
N ARG A 518 6.92 7.49 50.76
CA ARG A 518 5.79 6.77 51.34
C ARG A 518 6.34 5.96 52.49
N HIS A 519 6.16 6.47 53.71
CA HIS A 519 6.30 5.67 54.91
C HIS A 519 5.55 4.35 54.68
N LYS A 520 6.25 3.23 54.88
CA LYS A 520 5.60 1.94 55.04
C LYS A 520 4.65 2.08 56.23
N HIS A 521 3.35 2.13 55.96
CA HIS A 521 2.38 1.84 57.00
C HIS A 521 2.48 0.35 57.30
N ASP A 522 3.30 0.04 58.31
CA ASP A 522 3.10 -1.17 59.11
C ASP A 522 1.67 -1.10 59.64
N LEU A 523 0.76 -1.85 59.00
CA LEU A 523 -0.53 -2.18 59.59
C LEU A 523 -0.30 -3.26 60.66
N GLY A 524 0.32 -2.80 61.76
CA GLY A 524 0.32 -3.53 63.02
C GLY A 524 -1.12 -3.89 63.38
N GLY A 525 -1.37 -5.17 63.62
CA GLY A 525 -2.73 -5.68 63.76
C GLY A 525 -3.46 -5.07 64.95
N PHE A 526 -4.77 -4.85 64.79
CA PHE A 526 -5.67 -4.75 65.93
C PHE A 526 -6.65 -5.93 65.95
N LYS A 527 -6.60 -6.62 67.08
CA LYS A 527 -7.42 -7.72 67.53
C LYS A 527 -8.92 -7.35 67.47
N GLY A 528 -9.76 -8.18 66.85
CA GLY A 528 -11.21 -7.90 66.79
C GLY A 528 -11.99 -8.91 65.95
N SER A 529 -12.35 -10.05 66.55
CA SER A 529 -13.17 -11.08 65.90
C SER A 529 -14.64 -10.63 65.75
N GLN A 530 -15.04 -10.18 64.56
CA GLN A 530 -16.36 -10.38 63.92
C GLN A 530 -16.51 -9.44 62.70
N LYS A 531 -16.51 -10.02 61.49
CA LYS A 531 -17.21 -9.46 60.32
C LYS A 531 -17.88 -10.61 59.57
N LEU A 532 -19.14 -10.41 59.17
CA LEU A 532 -19.95 -11.39 58.47
C LEU A 532 -19.81 -11.21 56.94
N ALA A 533 -20.09 -12.27 56.18
CA ALA A 533 -19.88 -12.33 54.73
C ALA A 533 -20.93 -11.56 53.88
N SER A 534 -21.39 -10.39 54.35
CA SER A 534 -22.44 -9.59 53.69
C SER A 534 -22.15 -8.09 53.55
N ASP A 535 -21.07 -7.58 54.13
CA ASP A 535 -20.75 -6.14 54.07
C ASP A 535 -20.08 -5.78 52.72
N ARG A 536 -20.86 -5.24 51.78
CA ARG A 536 -20.35 -4.54 50.59
C ARG A 536 -20.13 -3.06 50.89
N ASP A 537 -18.88 -2.66 51.09
CA ASP A 537 -18.50 -1.24 51.21
C ASP A 537 -18.48 -0.57 49.82
N LEU A 538 -19.54 0.18 49.49
CA LEU A 538 -19.61 1.04 48.30
C LEU A 538 -19.23 2.48 48.65
N THR A 539 -18.00 2.89 48.37
CA THR A 539 -17.56 4.28 48.48
C THR A 539 -17.90 5.07 47.22
N MET A 540 -19.04 5.77 47.20
CA MET A 540 -19.34 6.74 46.15
C MET A 540 -18.74 8.13 46.46
N PRO A 541 -17.95 8.73 45.55
CA PRO A 541 -17.53 10.13 45.67
C PRO A 541 -18.72 11.06 45.40
N LYS A 542 -18.92 12.07 46.27
CA LYS A 542 -19.93 13.11 46.06
C LYS A 542 -19.54 14.00 44.87
N GLY A 543 -20.43 14.15 43.87
CA GLY A 543 -20.37 15.25 42.91
C GLY A 543 -20.44 14.90 41.41
N GLY A 544 -20.57 13.63 41.02
CA GLY A 544 -20.73 13.24 39.62
C GLY A 544 -22.20 13.14 39.20
N ALA A 545 -22.64 13.92 38.22
CA ALA A 545 -23.94 13.75 37.59
C ALA A 545 -23.91 12.53 36.64
N VAL A 546 -24.61 11.47 37.00
CA VAL A 546 -24.75 10.27 36.15
C VAL A 546 -25.94 10.48 35.21
N VAL A 547 -25.66 10.70 33.93
CA VAL A 547 -26.67 10.63 32.86
C VAL A 547 -26.93 9.15 32.56
N GLY A 548 -27.74 8.53 33.42
CA GLY A 548 -28.26 7.18 33.18
C GLY A 548 -29.48 7.24 32.27
N ALA A 549 -29.37 6.71 31.05
CA ALA A 549 -30.50 6.61 30.13
C ALA A 549 -31.54 5.61 30.67
N SER A 550 -32.65 6.11 31.21
CA SER A 550 -33.81 5.30 31.57
C SER A 550 -34.64 4.99 30.33
N VAL A 551 -34.63 3.73 29.89
CA VAL A 551 -35.56 3.26 28.84
C VAL A 551 -36.95 3.08 29.45
N GLU A 552 -37.79 4.09 29.29
CA GLU A 552 -39.21 4.02 29.63
C GLU A 552 -39.95 3.24 28.54
N ARG A 553 -40.36 2.00 28.84
CA ARG A 553 -41.10 1.15 27.90
C ARG A 553 -42.59 1.50 27.94
N SER A 554 -43.09 2.12 26.89
CA SER A 554 -44.53 2.24 26.64
C SER A 554 -45.11 0.88 26.21
N PRO A 555 -46.32 0.49 26.63
CA PRO A 555 -46.85 -0.85 26.40
C PRO A 555 -47.70 -0.94 25.13
N ASP A 556 -47.17 -1.52 24.04
CA ASP A 556 -48.01 -2.15 23.01
C ASP A 556 -47.23 -3.14 22.10
N SER A 557 -47.45 -4.45 22.31
CA SER A 557 -47.23 -5.58 21.36
C SER A 557 -45.76 -5.92 20.92
N PRO A 558 -45.50 -7.13 20.37
CA PRO A 558 -45.53 -8.39 21.11
C PRO A 558 -44.23 -9.27 21.00
N ILE A 559 -43.81 -9.85 22.13
CA ILE A 559 -43.35 -11.26 22.35
C ILE A 559 -42.84 -12.04 21.10
N SER A 560 -41.67 -12.71 21.02
CA SER A 560 -40.46 -12.97 21.86
C SER A 560 -39.55 -13.97 21.09
N PRO A 561 -38.35 -14.43 21.56
CA PRO A 561 -37.37 -13.89 22.54
C PRO A 561 -35.91 -13.82 22.00
N LEU A 562 -35.08 -12.88 22.47
CA LEU A 562 -33.63 -12.95 22.22
C LEU A 562 -32.94 -13.93 23.18
N GLY A 563 -32.00 -14.73 22.67
CA GLY A 563 -31.23 -15.70 23.45
C GLY A 563 -30.17 -15.04 24.33
N HIS A 564 -29.97 -15.57 25.53
CA HIS A 564 -28.83 -15.24 26.37
C HIS A 564 -27.61 -16.07 25.95
N GLU A 565 -26.57 -15.41 25.46
CA GLU A 565 -25.26 -16.02 25.27
C GLU A 565 -24.61 -16.25 26.65
N ARG A 566 -24.33 -17.52 26.97
CA ARG A 566 -23.57 -17.88 28.17
C ARG A 566 -22.09 -17.94 27.84
N VAL A 567 -21.30 -17.11 28.53
CA VAL A 567 -19.86 -17.28 28.59
C VAL A 567 -19.55 -18.27 29.72
N GLU A 568 -19.47 -19.56 29.39
CA GLU A 568 -18.96 -20.60 30.31
C GLU A 568 -17.61 -21.12 29.82
N SER A 569 -16.62 -21.08 30.72
CA SER A 569 -15.23 -21.41 30.47
C SER A 569 -15.00 -22.91 30.34
N TRP A 570 -14.09 -23.30 29.44
CA TRP A 570 -13.60 -24.66 29.30
C TRP A 570 -12.82 -25.13 30.54
N GLU A 571 -13.49 -25.83 31.46
CA GLU A 571 -12.81 -26.74 32.41
C GLU A 571 -13.15 -28.20 32.10
N LEU A 572 -12.09 -28.99 31.92
CA LEU A 572 -12.15 -30.36 31.44
C LEU A 572 -12.30 -31.34 32.60
N LYS A 573 -13.37 -32.13 32.62
CA LYS A 573 -13.49 -33.33 33.48
C LYS A 573 -14.07 -34.50 32.72
N GLN A 574 -13.24 -35.53 32.54
CA GLN A 574 -13.67 -36.86 32.11
C GLN A 574 -14.05 -37.69 33.34
N GLU A 575 -15.21 -38.36 33.32
CA GLU A 575 -15.35 -39.68 33.95
C GLU A 575 -16.56 -40.47 33.39
N HIS A 576 -16.24 -41.58 32.72
CA HIS A 576 -16.90 -42.88 32.66
C HIS A 576 -18.43 -43.11 32.73
N LEU A 577 -18.87 -44.02 31.83
CA LEU A 577 -20.10 -44.86 31.84
C LEU A 577 -21.41 -44.10 31.51
N GLU A 578 -22.39 -44.62 30.75
CA GLU A 578 -22.75 -46.00 30.40
C GLU A 578 -23.47 -46.08 29.01
N ARG A 579 -23.65 -47.27 28.42
CA ARG A 579 -24.43 -47.48 27.17
C ARG A 579 -25.92 -47.71 27.45
N PRO A 580 -26.82 -47.36 26.50
CA PRO A 580 -27.60 -48.44 25.89
C PRO A 580 -27.84 -48.30 24.37
N ASN A 581 -28.11 -49.45 23.72
CA ASN A 581 -28.54 -49.55 22.31
C ASN A 581 -30.00 -49.10 22.13
N ILE A 582 -30.29 -48.37 21.05
CA ILE A 582 -31.53 -48.53 20.25
C ILE A 582 -31.15 -48.45 18.76
N ALA A 583 -31.79 -49.26 17.93
CA ALA A 583 -31.50 -49.42 16.50
C ALA A 583 -32.53 -48.72 15.59
N GLU A 584 -32.24 -48.71 14.30
CA GLU A 584 -33.15 -48.46 13.16
C GLU A 584 -33.73 -47.05 12.96
N ALA A 585 -33.03 -46.27 12.12
CA ALA A 585 -33.65 -45.57 11.00
C ALA A 585 -32.64 -45.40 9.85
N GLN A 586 -32.83 -46.13 8.75
CA GLN A 586 -32.07 -45.95 7.51
C GLN A 586 -32.75 -44.92 6.61
N SER A 587 -32.00 -44.00 5.97
CA SER A 587 -31.91 -43.93 4.50
C SER A 587 -31.07 -42.73 3.99
N THR A 588 -29.89 -43.02 3.44
CA THR A 588 -29.30 -42.42 2.20
C THR A 588 -29.18 -40.89 2.03
N ARG A 589 -27.93 -40.38 2.07
CA ARG A 589 -27.15 -39.97 0.87
C ARG A 589 -25.72 -39.53 1.24
N ASN A 590 -24.71 -40.14 0.61
CA ASN A 590 -23.30 -39.69 0.61
C ASN A 590 -22.94 -39.09 -0.76
N PRO A 591 -21.99 -38.15 -0.80
CA PRO A 591 -20.69 -38.39 -1.47
C PRO A 591 -19.52 -37.93 -0.57
N SER A 592 -18.60 -38.82 -0.18
CA SER A 592 -17.34 -39.17 -0.88
C SER A 592 -16.22 -38.13 -0.77
N PHE A 593 -15.42 -38.23 0.30
CA PHE A 593 -14.00 -37.92 0.32
C PHE A 593 -13.34 -38.94 1.26
N GLU A 594 -12.57 -39.88 0.71
CA GLU A 594 -11.63 -40.69 1.48
C GLU A 594 -10.25 -40.04 1.36
N GLU A 595 -9.68 -39.65 2.50
CA GLU A 595 -8.35 -39.08 2.60
C GLU A 595 -7.46 -40.11 3.30
N ASP A 596 -6.43 -40.59 2.60
CA ASP A 596 -5.51 -41.61 3.09
C ASP A 596 -4.72 -41.08 4.30
N ARG A 597 -5.09 -41.55 5.50
CA ARG A 597 -4.36 -41.26 6.74
C ARG A 597 -3.05 -42.04 6.76
N ILE A 598 -1.98 -41.41 6.30
CA ILE A 598 -0.62 -41.93 6.40
C ILE A 598 -0.17 -41.94 7.88
N ASP A 599 0.20 -43.11 8.37
CA ASP A 599 0.79 -43.32 9.70
C ASP A 599 2.25 -42.79 9.71
N PRO A 600 2.58 -41.77 10.56
CA PRO A 600 3.91 -41.16 10.58
C PRO A 600 5.01 -42.05 11.22
N PHE A 601 4.70 -43.25 11.70
CA PHE A 601 5.68 -44.15 12.34
C PHE A 601 5.97 -45.45 11.56
N ARG A 602 5.73 -45.47 10.24
CA ARG A 602 6.02 -46.63 9.39
C ARG A 602 7.51 -46.76 9.03
N ASP A 603 8.08 -47.95 9.21
CA ASP A 603 9.46 -48.27 8.81
C ASP A 603 9.70 -48.06 7.30
N PRO A 604 10.91 -47.60 6.89
CA PRO A 604 11.23 -47.33 5.49
C PRO A 604 11.28 -48.61 4.64
N VAL A 605 10.66 -48.55 3.47
CA VAL A 605 10.58 -49.66 2.51
C VAL A 605 11.95 -49.99 1.93
N ARG A 606 12.40 -51.25 2.09
CA ARG A 606 13.64 -51.72 1.46
C ARG A 606 13.44 -51.92 -0.05
N ALA A 607 14.38 -51.41 -0.84
CA ALA A 607 14.44 -51.66 -2.28
C ALA A 607 14.57 -53.17 -2.56
N LYS A 608 13.88 -53.63 -3.61
CA LYS A 608 13.87 -55.03 -4.02
C LYS A 608 14.62 -55.16 -5.34
N GLU A 609 15.90 -55.52 -5.26
CA GLU A 609 16.68 -55.91 -6.43
C GLU A 609 16.30 -57.33 -6.87
N SER A 610 16.00 -57.51 -8.15
CA SER A 610 16.04 -58.80 -8.83
C SER A 610 16.40 -58.59 -10.30
N VAL A 611 17.37 -59.37 -10.77
CA VAL A 611 17.97 -59.38 -12.11
C VAL A 611 16.96 -59.77 -13.20
#